data_AF-A0A969EQN7-F1
#
_entry.id   AF-A0A969EQN7-F1
#
_cell.length_a   1.000
_cell.length_b   1.000
_cell.length_c   1.000
_cell.angle_alpha   90.00
_cell.angle_beta   90.00
_cell.angle_gamma   90.00
#
_symmetry.space_group_name_H-M   'P 1'
#
loop_
_entity.id
_entity.type
_entity.pdbx_description
1 polymer ?
#
loop_
_entity_poly.entity_id
_entity_poly.type
_entity_poly.pdbx_seq_one_letter_code
_entity_poly.pdbx_strand_id
1 'polypeptide(L)'
;MYIFIDPYCRFCHQQWAMLRAKINTGQLRVRWVPVAVLSVSQRRLSTVMGLLNDPSPENLNSWIRKQQVQPDDSEAAKLALARNTVLFQALRVRSVPALIYKNQAGELVKKAGVTAL
;
A
#
# COMPACT_ATOMS: atom_id res chain seq x y z
N MET A 1 5.06 10.23 -3.32
CA MET A 1 5.81 9.05 -2.84
C MET A 1 4.97 7.78 -2.99
N TYR A 2 5.60 6.62 -2.98
CA TYR A 2 4.93 5.32 -2.98
C TYR A 2 5.05 4.66 -1.63
N ILE A 3 3.99 4.01 -1.17
CA ILE A 3 4.03 3.18 0.04
C ILE A 3 3.43 1.82 -0.29
N PHE A 4 4.27 0.79 -0.26
CA PHE A 4 3.83 -0.59 -0.39
C PHE A 4 3.21 -1.04 0.91
N ILE A 5 1.99 -1.58 0.84
CA ILE A 5 1.21 -1.97 2.00
C ILE A 5 0.62 -3.36 1.82
N ASP A 6 0.51 -4.09 2.92
CA ASP A 6 -0.37 -5.24 3.00
C ASP A 6 -1.66 -4.82 3.72
N PRO A 7 -2.84 -5.08 3.15
CA PRO A 7 -4.10 -4.63 3.73
C PRO A 7 -4.39 -5.21 5.12
N TYR A 8 -3.79 -6.34 5.49
CA TYR A 8 -3.97 -6.98 6.79
C TYR A 8 -2.85 -6.64 7.79
N CYS A 9 -1.88 -5.80 7.41
CA CYS A 9 -0.78 -5.41 8.28
C CYS A 9 -1.17 -4.24 9.21
N ARG A 10 -1.15 -4.49 10.52
CA ARG A 10 -1.39 -3.45 11.55
C ARG A 10 -0.48 -2.23 11.40
N PHE A 11 0.80 -2.43 11.07
CA PHE A 11 1.75 -1.33 10.88
C PHE A 11 1.47 -0.50 9.61
N CYS A 12 0.89 -1.12 8.56
CA CYS A 12 0.43 -0.37 7.39
C CYS A 12 -0.74 0.56 7.75
N HIS A 13 -1.67 0.09 8.59
CA HIS A 13 -2.77 0.92 9.09
C HIS A 13 -2.26 2.08 9.97
N GLN A 14 -1.29 1.81 10.83
CA GLN A 14 -0.64 2.85 11.64
C GLN A 14 0.06 3.91 10.78
N GLN A 15 0.83 3.48 9.76
CA GLN A 15 1.47 4.41 8.82
C GLN A 15 0.44 5.25 8.07
N TRP A 16 -0.66 4.66 7.60
CA TRP A 16 -1.75 5.39 6.96
C TRP A 16 -2.34 6.45 7.88
N ALA A 17 -2.62 6.11 9.14
CA ALA A 17 -3.19 7.03 10.12
C ALA A 17 -2.25 8.22 10.39
N MET A 18 -0.96 7.94 10.60
CA MET A 18 0.06 8.95 10.88
C MET A 18 0.19 9.99 9.75
N LEU A 19 0.00 9.58 8.49
CA LEU A 19 0.15 10.46 7.34
C LEU A 19 -1.11 11.25 6.97
N ARG A 20 -2.26 10.98 7.61
CA ARG A 20 -3.54 11.57 7.21
C ARG A 20 -3.53 13.08 7.22
N ALA A 21 -2.99 13.71 8.25
CA ALA A 21 -2.99 15.17 8.37
C ALA A 21 -2.26 15.80 7.18
N LYS A 22 -1.02 15.36 6.90
CA LYS A 22 -0.21 15.87 5.77
C LYS A 22 -0.83 15.59 4.41
N ILE A 23 -1.51 14.45 4.24
CA ILE A 23 -2.22 14.13 2.99
C ILE A 23 -3.44 15.04 2.82
N ASN A 24 -4.25 15.22 3.87
CA ASN A 24 -5.46 16.01 3.84
C ASN A 24 -5.18 17.50 3.61
N THR A 25 -4.06 18.03 4.10
CA THR A 25 -3.63 19.43 3.87
C THR A 25 -2.90 19.61 2.54
N GLY A 26 -2.76 18.55 1.72
CA GLY A 26 -2.08 18.60 0.42
C GLY A 26 -0.55 18.67 0.49
N GLN A 27 0.04 18.70 1.69
CA GLN A 27 1.49 18.69 1.90
C GLN A 27 2.15 17.39 1.44
N LEU A 28 1.39 16.29 1.38
CA LEU A 28 1.89 14.99 1.00
C LEU A 28 0.97 14.29 0.00
N ARG A 29 1.54 13.85 -1.13
CA ARG A 29 0.87 12.94 -2.08
C ARG A 29 1.44 11.53 -1.97
N VAL A 30 0.59 10.59 -1.60
CA VAL A 30 0.94 9.17 -1.46
C VAL A 30 0.20 8.34 -2.49
N ARG A 31 0.93 7.46 -3.17
CA ARG A 31 0.37 6.34 -3.93
C ARG A 31 0.52 5.08 -3.09
N TRP A 32 -0.59 4.56 -2.61
CA TRP A 32 -0.64 3.32 -1.85
C TRP A 32 -0.58 2.14 -2.81
N VAL A 33 0.33 1.20 -2.57
CA VAL A 33 0.59 0.07 -3.48
C VAL A 33 0.30 -1.23 -2.72
N PRO A 34 -0.92 -1.78 -2.81
CA PRO A 34 -1.25 -3.05 -2.20
C PRO A 34 -0.38 -4.21 -2.73
N VAL A 35 0.08 -5.04 -1.80
CA VAL A 35 0.74 -6.33 -2.02
C VAL A 35 0.15 -7.38 -1.06
N ALA A 36 0.39 -8.66 -1.33
CA ALA A 36 -0.06 -9.77 -0.48
C ALA A 36 1.15 -10.54 0.09
N VAL A 37 1.74 -10.02 1.17
CA VAL A 37 2.96 -10.58 1.77
C VAL A 37 2.68 -11.34 3.07
N LEU A 38 1.53 -11.13 3.69
CA LEU A 38 1.09 -11.85 4.88
C LEU A 38 0.29 -13.09 4.50
N SER A 39 0.31 -14.12 5.36
CA SER A 39 -0.46 -15.34 5.10
C SER A 39 -1.98 -15.08 5.03
N VAL A 40 -2.48 -14.07 5.74
CA VAL A 40 -3.90 -13.69 5.70
C VAL A 40 -4.26 -13.07 4.35
N SER A 41 -3.45 -12.14 3.83
CA SER A 41 -3.68 -11.54 2.51
C SER A 41 -3.57 -12.59 1.40
N GLN A 42 -2.63 -13.53 1.52
CA GLN A 42 -2.44 -14.62 0.56
C GLN A 42 -3.64 -15.58 0.51
N ARG A 43 -4.37 -15.74 1.61
CA ARG A 43 -5.64 -16.50 1.64
C ARG A 43 -6.86 -15.69 1.19
N ARG A 44 -6.72 -14.37 1.04
CA ARG A 44 -7.81 -13.42 0.73
C ARG A 44 -7.43 -12.50 -0.43
N LEU A 45 -6.87 -13.08 -1.49
CA LEU A 45 -6.35 -12.33 -2.63
C LEU A 45 -7.42 -11.45 -3.28
N SER A 46 -8.68 -11.89 -3.35
CA SER A 46 -9.76 -11.10 -3.96
C SER A 46 -10.03 -9.77 -3.24
N THR A 47 -9.79 -9.70 -1.93
CA THR A 47 -9.83 -8.44 -1.18
C THR A 47 -8.67 -7.51 -1.54
N VAL A 48 -7.46 -8.06 -1.68
CA VAL A 48 -6.28 -7.29 -2.11
C VAL A 48 -6.46 -6.78 -3.54
N MET A 49 -6.99 -7.63 -4.42
CA MET A 49 -7.30 -7.33 -5.81
C MET A 49 -8.41 -6.28 -5.93
N GLY A 50 -9.42 -6.31 -5.07
CA GLY A 50 -10.44 -5.26 -4.97
C GLY A 50 -9.86 -3.87 -4.67
N LEU A 51 -8.84 -3.80 -3.80
CA LEU A 51 -8.12 -2.54 -3.52
C LEU A 51 -7.26 -2.06 -4.70
N LEU A 52 -6.85 -2.96 -5.58
CA LEU A 52 -6.07 -2.63 -6.78
C LEU A 52 -6.94 -2.18 -7.94
N ASN A 53 -8.14 -2.76 -8.06
CA ASN A 53 -9.11 -2.40 -9.08
C ASN A 53 -9.66 -0.98 -8.86
N ASP A 54 -9.91 -0.59 -7.61
CA ASP A 54 -10.24 0.77 -7.21
C ASP A 54 -9.18 1.32 -6.23
N PRO A 55 -8.09 1.93 -6.73
CA PRO A 55 -7.01 2.46 -5.90
C PRO A 55 -7.34 3.85 -5.30
N SER A 56 -8.62 4.23 -5.21
CA SER A 56 -9.04 5.51 -4.66
C SER A 56 -8.70 5.64 -3.16
N PRO A 57 -8.40 6.86 -2.67
CA PRO A 57 -8.27 7.13 -1.24
C PRO A 57 -9.51 6.71 -0.44
N GLU A 58 -10.70 6.79 -1.03
CA GLU A 58 -11.99 6.43 -0.46
C GLU A 58 -12.09 4.93 -0.24
N ASN A 59 -11.75 4.11 -1.24
CA ASN A 59 -11.78 2.66 -1.12
C ASN A 59 -10.76 2.15 -0.09
N LEU A 60 -9.54 2.70 -0.10
CA LEU A 60 -8.55 2.37 0.93
C LEU A 60 -9.00 2.80 2.34
N ASN A 61 -9.62 3.97 2.48
CA ASN A 61 -10.17 4.43 3.75
C ASN A 61 -11.32 3.52 4.23
N SER A 62 -12.18 3.07 3.32
CA SER A 62 -13.24 2.10 3.58
C SER A 62 -12.68 0.79 4.12
N TRP A 63 -11.64 0.26 3.47
CA TRP A 63 -10.94 -0.93 3.94
C TRP A 63 -10.31 -0.74 5.32
N ILE A 64 -9.51 0.32 5.51
CA ILE A 64 -8.79 0.54 6.77
C ILE A 64 -9.74 0.74 7.95
N ARG A 65 -10.86 1.43 7.76
CA ARG A 65 -11.80 1.74 8.85
C ARG A 65 -12.88 0.70 9.06
N LYS A 66 -13.34 0.06 8.00
CA LYS A 66 -14.56 -0.79 8.02
C LYS A 66 -14.31 -2.19 7.48
N GLN A 67 -13.12 -2.49 6.97
CA GLN A 67 -12.80 -3.73 6.26
C GLN A 67 -13.74 -3.99 5.06
N GLN A 68 -14.18 -2.91 4.42
CA GLN A 68 -15.10 -2.95 3.29
C GLN A 68 -14.37 -2.59 2.00
N VAL A 69 -14.33 -3.56 1.08
CA VAL A 69 -13.91 -3.42 -0.31
C VAL A 69 -14.69 -4.42 -1.14
N GLN A 70 -15.05 -4.06 -2.38
CA GLN A 70 -15.62 -5.03 -3.31
C GLN A 70 -14.52 -6.02 -3.74
N PRO A 71 -14.68 -7.33 -3.50
CA PRO A 71 -13.71 -8.30 -3.97
C PRO A 71 -13.62 -8.27 -5.50
N ASP A 72 -12.43 -8.51 -6.04
CA ASP A 72 -12.20 -8.65 -7.47
C ASP A 72 -11.30 -9.86 -7.74
N ASP A 73 -11.56 -10.59 -8.80
CA ASP A 73 -10.79 -11.73 -9.31
C ASP A 73 -10.52 -11.65 -10.81
N SER A 74 -10.73 -10.48 -11.41
CA SER A 74 -10.45 -10.21 -12.81
C SER A 74 -8.98 -10.44 -13.16
N GLU A 75 -8.72 -10.78 -14.42
CA GLU A 75 -7.35 -10.93 -14.93
C GLU A 75 -6.55 -9.62 -14.81
N ALA A 76 -7.23 -8.47 -14.93
CA ALA A 76 -6.62 -7.16 -14.73
C ALA A 76 -6.10 -7.00 -13.30
N ALA A 77 -6.89 -7.38 -12.28
CA ALA A 77 -6.49 -7.27 -10.89
C ALA A 77 -5.42 -8.29 -10.49
N LYS A 78 -5.47 -9.52 -11.02
CA LYS A 78 -4.39 -10.52 -10.87
C LYS A 78 -3.07 -10.00 -11.42
N LEU A 79 -3.09 -9.42 -12.63
CA LEU A 79 -1.91 -8.83 -13.25
C LEU A 79 -1.38 -7.63 -12.47
N ALA A 80 -2.26 -6.77 -11.96
CA ALA A 80 -1.87 -5.65 -11.10
C ALA A 80 -1.16 -6.13 -9.82
N LEU A 81 -1.71 -7.16 -9.16
CA LEU A 81 -1.09 -7.73 -7.96
C LEU A 81 0.27 -8.37 -8.26
N ALA A 82 0.37 -9.11 -9.36
CA ALA A 82 1.63 -9.71 -9.81
C ALA A 82 2.72 -8.66 -10.06
N ARG A 83 2.37 -7.56 -10.77
CA ARG A 83 3.29 -6.43 -11.03
C ARG A 83 3.77 -5.77 -9.74
N ASN A 84 2.86 -5.51 -8.80
CA ASN A 84 3.22 -4.93 -7.51
C ASN A 84 4.12 -5.86 -6.70
N THR A 85 3.87 -7.16 -6.76
CA THR A 85 4.68 -8.18 -6.07
C THR A 85 6.11 -8.21 -6.61
N VAL A 86 6.27 -8.24 -7.94
CA VAL A 86 7.59 -8.20 -8.58
C VAL A 86 8.33 -6.90 -8.23
N LEU A 87 7.65 -5.76 -8.26
CA LEU A 87 8.24 -4.47 -7.91
C LEU A 87 8.68 -4.43 -6.44
N PHE A 88 7.85 -4.94 -5.52
CA PHE A 88 8.20 -5.02 -4.10
C PHE A 88 9.44 -5.88 -3.85
N GLN A 89 9.55 -7.03 -4.52
CA GLN A 89 10.73 -7.88 -4.46
C GLN A 89 11.99 -7.18 -5.01
N ALA A 90 11.87 -6.49 -6.15
CA ALA A 90 12.97 -5.76 -6.78
C ALA A 90 13.50 -4.60 -5.90
N LEU A 91 12.65 -3.98 -5.08
CA LEU A 91 13.05 -2.92 -4.15
C LEU A 91 13.96 -3.42 -3.02
N ARG A 92 13.98 -4.74 -2.76
CA ARG A 92 14.77 -5.40 -1.70
C ARG A 92 14.55 -4.76 -0.32
N VAL A 93 13.30 -4.39 -0.04
CA VAL A 93 12.88 -3.91 1.29
C VAL A 93 12.43 -5.10 2.14
N ARG A 94 12.71 -5.05 3.45
CA ARG A 94 12.55 -6.21 4.33
C ARG A 94 11.10 -6.45 4.80
N SER A 95 10.25 -5.44 4.77
CA SER A 95 8.89 -5.50 5.32
C SER A 95 8.00 -4.39 4.77
N VAL A 96 6.69 -4.54 4.99
CA VAL A 96 5.69 -3.48 4.82
C VAL A 96 5.38 -2.82 6.17
N PRO A 97 4.92 -1.54 6.21
CA PRO A 97 4.85 -0.63 5.08
C PRO A 97 6.26 -0.27 4.57
N ALA A 98 6.42 -0.15 3.25
CA ALA A 98 7.69 0.27 2.65
C ALA A 98 7.51 1.57 1.87
N LEU A 99 8.19 2.63 2.32
CA LEU A 99 8.15 3.96 1.75
C LEU A 99 9.27 4.13 0.74
N ILE A 100 8.90 4.52 -0.48
CA ILE A 100 9.81 4.76 -1.60
C ILE A 100 9.60 6.19 -2.11
N TYR A 101 10.62 7.02 -2.01
CA TYR A 101 10.56 8.41 -2.42
C TYR A 101 11.93 8.96 -2.82
N LYS A 102 11.95 10.11 -3.48
CA LYS A 102 13.18 10.88 -3.71
C LYS A 102 13.31 11.96 -2.65
N ASN A 103 14.49 12.10 -2.05
CA ASN A 103 14.77 13.23 -1.14
C ASN A 103 15.02 14.53 -1.95
N GLN A 104 15.35 15.62 -1.25
CA GLN A 104 15.64 16.91 -1.89
C GLN A 104 16.88 16.89 -2.80
N ALA A 105 17.84 16.00 -2.53
CA ALA A 105 19.01 15.76 -3.38
C ALA A 105 18.68 14.88 -4.62
N GLY A 106 17.43 14.43 -4.77
CA GLY A 106 17.00 13.57 -5.86
C GLY A 106 17.32 12.08 -5.68
N GLU A 107 17.91 11.71 -4.53
CA GLU A 107 18.32 10.34 -4.22
C GLU A 107 17.13 9.47 -3.83
N LEU A 108 17.16 8.20 -4.27
CA LEU A 108 16.13 7.23 -3.92
C LEU A 108 16.28 6.80 -2.45
N VAL A 109 15.28 7.12 -1.64
CA VAL A 109 15.17 6.69 -0.25
C VAL A 109 14.19 5.53 -0.14
N LYS A 110 14.59 4.50 0.62
CA LYS A 110 13.78 3.34 0.97
C LYS A 110 13.72 3.21 2.48
N LYS A 111 12.52 3.27 3.06
CA LYS A 111 12.30 3.04 4.50
C LYS A 111 11.29 1.92 4.69
N ALA A 112 11.50 1.05 5.68
CA ALA A 112 10.59 -0.05 5.99
C ALA A 112 10.10 0.07 7.44
N GLY A 113 8.85 -0.30 7.69
CA GLY A 113 8.18 -0.12 8.97
C GLY A 113 7.58 1.28 9.13
N VAL A 114 6.92 1.50 10.28
CA VAL A 114 6.30 2.79 10.60
C VAL A 114 7.38 3.83 10.74
N THR A 115 7.34 4.86 9.89
CA THR A 115 8.37 5.90 9.85
C THR A 115 7.76 7.28 9.68
N ALA A 116 8.22 8.23 10.49
CA ALA A 116 7.93 9.64 10.31
C ALA A 116 8.53 10.18 8.99
N LEU A 117 7.83 11.16 8.41
CA LEU A 117 8.18 11.88 7.18
C LEU A 117 8.38 13.36 7.46
#